data_AF-A0A3M1NUH6-F1
#
_entry.id   AF-A0A3M1NUH6-F1
#
_cell.length_a   1.000
_cell.length_b   1.000
_cell.length_c   1.000
_cell.angle_alpha   90.00
_cell.angle_beta   90.00
_cell.angle_gamma   90.00
#
_symmetry.space_group_name_H-M   'P 1'
#
loop_
_entity.id
_entity.type
_entity.pdbx_description
1 polymer ?
#
loop_
_entity_poly.entity_id
_entity_poly.type
_entity_poly.pdbx_seq_one_letter_code
_entity_poly.pdbx_strand_id
1 'polypeptide(L)'
;MSGGRISMDTCIFVGALKHKPSLGVAKRYAEAYGMRLRTIPRFEPLYHCYGLIKDAGFAIIWNGQQGTDALVAEYCRAKHIPHVFMELGILPQNGSFVFDRDGFCGRSNIWKMNPPQEGVDRMLEARAKVQQQYPRRNEGYVLVPLQVPMDTQMYYHWDGRTLQDVVDRTRAMFPDDKIVYRPHPKVQNVSDLRIPKGCRIESKGEFLEQAAGAKVVVGVTSTCLYEAALLEVPTIAIGDHPLKKTDDHDRVLANLYAHRIDADEPEPWRVIERLGLVPAGRTPRSLELAEAC
;
A
#
# COMPACT_ATOMS: atom_id res chain seq x y z
N MET A 1 -32.29 -20.97 -25.54
CA MET A 1 -32.09 -20.02 -24.43
C MET A 1 -31.11 -18.96 -24.89
N SER A 2 -31.60 -17.79 -25.31
CA SER A 2 -30.76 -16.65 -25.66
C SER A 2 -30.11 -16.13 -24.38
N GLY A 3 -28.80 -16.37 -24.22
CA GLY A 3 -28.03 -15.83 -23.10
C GLY A 3 -28.16 -14.31 -23.08
N GLY A 4 -28.91 -13.78 -22.13
CA GLY A 4 -29.00 -12.34 -21.92
C GLY A 4 -27.60 -11.81 -21.69
N ARG A 5 -27.16 -10.85 -22.52
CA ARG A 5 -25.92 -10.11 -22.26
C ARG A 5 -26.07 -9.46 -20.89
N ILE A 6 -25.40 -10.01 -19.89
CA ILE A 6 -25.24 -9.35 -18.60
C ILE A 6 -24.56 -8.01 -18.91
N SER A 7 -25.24 -6.91 -18.60
CA SER A 7 -24.70 -5.56 -18.79
C SER A 7 -23.52 -5.38 -17.84
N MET A 8 -22.29 -5.53 -18.35
CA MET A 8 -21.04 -5.29 -17.61
C MET A 8 -20.74 -3.78 -17.54
N ASP A 9 -21.76 -2.99 -17.18
CA ASP A 9 -21.73 -1.53 -17.17
C ASP A 9 -21.38 -0.93 -15.81
N THR A 10 -21.10 -1.77 -14.81
CA THR A 10 -20.96 -1.33 -13.42
C THR A 10 -19.53 -1.50 -12.91
N CYS A 11 -18.95 -0.42 -12.39
CA CYS A 11 -17.72 -0.43 -11.62
C CYS A 11 -18.08 -0.42 -10.12
N ILE A 12 -17.49 -1.33 -9.36
CA ILE A 12 -17.72 -1.41 -7.91
C ILE A 12 -16.55 -0.78 -7.18
N PHE A 13 -16.83 0.09 -6.21
CA PHE A 13 -15.86 0.51 -5.21
C PHE A 13 -16.21 -0.06 -3.84
N VAL A 14 -15.32 -0.88 -3.27
CA VAL A 14 -15.48 -1.47 -1.94
C VAL A 14 -14.50 -0.81 -0.98
N GLY A 15 -14.98 -0.25 0.13
CA GLY A 15 -14.06 0.25 1.15
C GLY A 15 -14.59 1.35 2.05
N ALA A 16 -13.66 2.10 2.62
CA ALA A 16 -13.93 3.16 3.56
C ALA A 16 -14.49 4.41 2.85
N LEU A 17 -15.81 4.48 2.68
CA LEU A 17 -16.51 5.63 2.06
C LEU A 17 -16.23 6.99 2.73
N LYS A 18 -15.67 6.97 3.94
CA LYS A 18 -15.22 8.18 4.65
C LYS A 18 -14.04 8.86 3.95
N HIS A 19 -13.27 8.16 3.12
CA HIS A 19 -12.16 8.74 2.37
C HIS A 19 -12.63 9.29 1.02
N LYS A 20 -13.32 10.45 1.04
CA LYS A 20 -13.88 11.12 -0.16
C LYS A 20 -12.93 11.17 -1.37
N PRO A 21 -11.62 11.42 -1.22
CA PRO A 21 -10.73 11.48 -2.37
C PRO A 21 -10.60 10.14 -3.12
N SER A 22 -10.66 9.01 -2.40
CA SER A 22 -10.59 7.67 -3.02
C SER A 22 -11.82 7.35 -3.86
N LEU A 23 -12.99 7.83 -3.42
CA LEU A 23 -14.23 7.72 -4.18
C LEU A 23 -14.17 8.56 -5.47
N GLY A 24 -13.52 9.74 -5.41
CA GLY A 24 -13.29 10.57 -6.58
C GLY A 24 -12.47 9.87 -7.66
N VAL A 25 -11.41 9.17 -7.27
CA VAL A 25 -10.60 8.32 -8.17
C VAL A 25 -11.46 7.24 -8.81
N ALA A 26 -12.21 6.47 -8.01
CA ALA A 26 -13.06 5.39 -8.53
C ALA A 26 -14.14 5.92 -9.49
N LYS A 27 -14.70 7.10 -9.20
CA LYS A 27 -15.68 7.78 -10.07
C LYS A 27 -15.07 8.15 -11.41
N ARG A 28 -13.89 8.80 -11.42
CA ARG A 28 -13.20 9.16 -12.67
C ARG A 28 -12.83 7.93 -13.49
N TYR A 29 -12.41 6.84 -12.86
CA TYR A 29 -12.18 5.57 -13.55
C TYR A 29 -13.47 5.04 -14.20
N ALA A 30 -14.59 4.98 -13.45
CA ALA A 30 -15.86 4.52 -13.99
C ALA A 30 -16.36 5.39 -15.15
N GLU A 31 -16.30 6.72 -15.00
CA GLU A 31 -16.66 7.68 -16.05
C GLU A 31 -15.78 7.53 -17.29
N ALA A 32 -14.47 7.33 -17.09
CA ALA A 32 -13.54 7.09 -18.18
C ALA A 32 -13.96 5.89 -19.00
N TYR A 33 -14.56 4.83 -18.43
CA TYR A 33 -15.09 3.71 -19.23
C TYR A 33 -16.59 3.77 -19.48
N GLY A 34 -17.28 4.88 -19.24
CA GLY A 34 -18.74 4.94 -19.41
C GLY A 34 -19.47 3.89 -18.57
N MET A 35 -18.99 3.65 -17.35
CA MET A 35 -19.55 2.72 -16.37
C MET A 35 -20.27 3.48 -15.27
N ARG A 36 -21.29 2.85 -14.67
CA ARG A 36 -21.93 3.34 -13.45
C ARG A 36 -21.09 2.93 -12.25
N LEU A 37 -20.72 3.89 -11.40
CA LEU A 37 -20.08 3.59 -10.12
C LEU A 37 -21.14 3.16 -9.09
N ARG A 38 -20.90 2.02 -8.43
CA ARG A 38 -21.62 1.61 -7.22
C ARG A 38 -20.65 1.43 -6.07
N THR A 39 -21.08 1.76 -4.87
CA THR A 39 -20.25 1.67 -3.67
C THR A 39 -20.76 0.59 -2.73
N ILE A 40 -19.83 -0.11 -2.09
CA ILE A 40 -20.10 -1.11 -1.07
C ILE A 40 -19.34 -0.72 0.21
N PRO A 41 -20.04 -0.38 1.31
CA PRO A 41 -19.40 -0.14 2.59
C PRO A 41 -18.63 -1.37 3.10
N ARG A 42 -17.54 -1.14 3.85
CA ARG A 42 -16.66 -2.20 4.38
C ARG A 42 -17.35 -3.24 5.30
N PHE A 43 -18.51 -2.90 5.86
CA PHE A 43 -19.27 -3.76 6.78
C PHE A 43 -20.68 -4.08 6.24
N GLU A 44 -20.86 -4.05 4.93
CA GLU A 44 -22.12 -4.41 4.30
C GLU A 44 -22.35 -5.94 4.36
N PRO A 45 -23.56 -6.42 4.70
CA PRO A 45 -23.89 -7.84 4.68
C PRO A 45 -23.64 -8.50 3.32
N LEU A 46 -23.17 -9.75 3.37
CA LEU A 46 -22.77 -10.51 2.18
C LEU A 46 -23.86 -10.65 1.10
N TYR A 47 -25.10 -10.90 1.51
CA TYR A 47 -26.20 -11.12 0.57
C TYR A 47 -26.57 -9.84 -0.19
N HIS A 48 -26.40 -8.66 0.41
CA HIS A 48 -26.53 -7.38 -0.28
C HIS A 48 -25.39 -7.18 -1.29
N CYS A 49 -24.15 -7.52 -0.90
CA CYS A 49 -22.98 -7.38 -1.76
C CYS A 49 -23.15 -8.19 -3.06
N TYR A 50 -23.67 -9.42 -2.96
CA TYR A 50 -23.89 -10.29 -4.11
C TYR A 50 -24.73 -9.63 -5.22
N GLY A 51 -25.86 -9.00 -4.83
CA GLY A 51 -26.73 -8.32 -5.79
C GLY A 51 -26.06 -7.13 -6.49
N LEU A 52 -25.03 -6.54 -5.87
CA LEU A 52 -24.29 -5.41 -6.41
C LEU A 52 -23.12 -5.84 -7.29
N ILE A 53 -22.43 -6.94 -6.97
CA ILE A 53 -21.19 -7.36 -7.64
C ILE A 53 -21.41 -8.35 -8.79
N LYS A 54 -22.52 -9.08 -8.82
CA LYS A 54 -22.72 -10.21 -9.77
C LYS A 54 -22.63 -9.82 -11.24
N ASP A 55 -22.94 -8.56 -11.56
CA ASP A 55 -22.94 -8.01 -12.92
C ASP A 55 -21.84 -6.93 -13.10
N ALA A 56 -20.87 -6.86 -12.18
CA ALA A 56 -19.80 -5.88 -12.24
C ALA A 56 -18.83 -6.17 -13.40
N GLY A 57 -18.49 -5.14 -14.17
CA GLY A 57 -17.44 -5.21 -15.20
C GLY A 57 -16.04 -4.93 -14.66
N PHE A 58 -15.94 -4.31 -13.47
CA PHE A 58 -14.68 -4.04 -12.79
C PHE A 58 -14.91 -3.79 -11.28
N ALA A 59 -13.90 -4.05 -10.44
CA ALA A 59 -13.92 -3.66 -9.03
C ALA A 59 -12.62 -2.99 -8.56
N ILE A 60 -12.76 -1.90 -7.80
CA ILE A 60 -11.68 -1.25 -7.06
C ILE A 60 -11.92 -1.56 -5.57
N ILE A 61 -10.97 -2.23 -4.94
CA ILE A 61 -11.12 -2.80 -3.59
C ILE A 61 -10.11 -2.17 -2.64
N TRP A 62 -10.56 -1.54 -1.57
CA TRP A 62 -9.68 -0.99 -0.55
C TRP A 62 -9.00 -2.11 0.24
N ASN A 63 -7.67 -2.19 0.21
CA ASN A 63 -6.82 -3.17 0.89
C ASN A 63 -7.06 -4.65 0.51
N GLY A 64 -8.29 -5.17 0.73
CA GLY A 64 -8.74 -6.51 0.32
C GLY A 64 -8.42 -7.65 1.29
N GLN A 65 -8.24 -7.35 2.58
CA GLN A 65 -7.82 -8.33 3.59
C GLN A 65 -8.81 -8.55 4.75
N GLN A 66 -9.91 -7.79 4.87
CA GLN A 66 -10.85 -7.90 6.00
C GLN A 66 -12.31 -7.64 5.63
N GLY A 67 -13.20 -8.47 6.18
CA GLY A 67 -14.64 -8.26 6.06
C GLY A 67 -15.09 -8.26 4.60
N THR A 68 -15.91 -7.28 4.22
CA THR A 68 -16.51 -7.22 2.88
C THR A 68 -15.46 -7.06 1.76
N ASP A 69 -14.34 -6.39 2.01
CA ASP A 69 -13.31 -6.17 0.97
C ASP A 69 -12.64 -7.49 0.54
N ALA A 70 -12.32 -8.39 1.47
CA ALA A 70 -11.77 -9.72 1.18
C ALA A 70 -12.78 -10.61 0.44
N LEU A 71 -14.06 -10.55 0.83
CA LEU A 71 -15.12 -11.38 0.25
C LEU A 71 -15.42 -10.96 -1.19
N VAL A 72 -15.44 -9.65 -1.48
CA VAL A 72 -15.58 -9.16 -2.86
C VAL A 72 -14.37 -9.55 -3.69
N ALA A 73 -13.15 -9.47 -3.14
CA ALA A 73 -11.95 -9.90 -3.85
C ALA A 73 -11.99 -11.39 -4.22
N GLU A 74 -12.40 -12.26 -3.29
CA GLU A 74 -12.59 -13.69 -3.56
C GLU A 74 -13.67 -13.94 -4.62
N TYR A 75 -14.81 -13.24 -4.54
CA TYR A 75 -15.87 -13.35 -5.53
C TYR A 75 -15.38 -12.91 -6.93
N CYS A 76 -14.68 -11.78 -7.02
CA CYS A 76 -14.12 -11.28 -8.26
C CYS A 76 -13.15 -12.28 -8.89
N ARG A 77 -12.27 -12.91 -8.09
CA ARG A 77 -11.38 -13.98 -8.57
C ARG A 77 -12.18 -15.19 -9.07
N ALA A 78 -13.15 -15.67 -8.30
CA ALA A 78 -13.95 -16.84 -8.64
C ALA A 78 -14.81 -16.66 -9.89
N LYS A 79 -15.19 -15.41 -10.21
CA LYS A 79 -16.00 -15.06 -11.38
C LYS A 79 -15.21 -14.43 -12.52
N HIS A 80 -13.88 -14.37 -12.40
CA HIS A 80 -13.00 -13.68 -13.36
C HIS A 80 -13.41 -12.23 -13.64
N ILE A 81 -13.95 -11.54 -12.62
CA ILE A 81 -14.22 -10.10 -12.69
C ILE A 81 -12.89 -9.38 -12.48
N PRO A 82 -12.44 -8.54 -13.45
CA PRO A 82 -11.23 -7.74 -13.28
C PRO A 82 -11.34 -6.84 -12.05
N HIS A 83 -10.27 -6.78 -11.26
CA HIS A 83 -10.24 -5.95 -10.06
C HIS A 83 -8.83 -5.49 -9.73
N VAL A 84 -8.74 -4.43 -8.94
CA VAL A 84 -7.49 -3.86 -8.41
C VAL A 84 -7.64 -3.53 -6.94
N PHE A 85 -6.56 -3.67 -6.17
CA PHE A 85 -6.49 -3.21 -4.80
C PHE A 85 -5.99 -1.78 -4.75
N MET A 86 -6.58 -0.98 -3.88
CA MET A 86 -6.17 0.39 -3.61
C MET A 86 -5.84 0.53 -2.12
N GLU A 87 -4.79 1.28 -1.81
CA GLU A 87 -4.45 1.70 -0.45
C GLU A 87 -3.96 3.15 -0.47
N LEU A 88 -3.85 3.77 0.71
CA LEU A 88 -3.18 5.07 0.84
C LEU A 88 -1.78 5.02 0.21
N GLY A 89 -1.37 6.18 -0.30
CA GLY A 89 -0.03 6.39 -0.82
C GLY A 89 1.04 6.12 0.23
N ILE A 90 2.28 5.99 -0.23
CA ILE A 90 3.41 5.75 0.67
C ILE A 90 4.19 7.04 0.90
N LEU A 91 4.38 7.86 -0.15
CA LEU A 91 5.22 9.05 -0.12
C LEU A 91 4.70 10.13 -1.12
N PRO A 92 3.81 11.06 -0.70
CA PRO A 92 3.19 11.20 0.62
C PRO A 92 1.98 10.28 0.81
N GLN A 93 1.71 9.87 2.06
CA GLN A 93 0.53 9.08 2.39
C GLN A 93 -0.79 9.85 2.23
N ASN A 94 -0.77 11.15 2.54
CA ASN A 94 -1.94 12.00 2.39
C ASN A 94 -2.07 12.47 0.95
N GLY A 95 -3.29 12.39 0.40
CA GLY A 95 -3.61 12.94 -0.91
C GLY A 95 -3.15 12.07 -2.09
N SER A 96 -2.61 10.88 -1.85
CA SER A 96 -2.26 9.95 -2.92
C SER A 96 -2.67 8.51 -2.58
N PHE A 97 -2.71 7.65 -3.59
CA PHE A 97 -3.07 6.24 -3.48
C PHE A 97 -2.09 5.38 -4.28
N VAL A 98 -1.94 4.13 -3.88
CA VAL A 98 -1.22 3.12 -4.67
C VAL A 98 -2.20 2.04 -5.10
N PHE A 99 -2.08 1.62 -6.36
CA PHE A 99 -2.77 0.46 -6.89
C PHE A 99 -1.87 -0.77 -6.92
N ASP A 100 -2.44 -1.93 -6.60
CA ASP A 100 -1.77 -3.22 -6.70
C ASP A 100 -2.75 -4.26 -7.25
N ARG A 101 -2.29 -5.12 -8.15
CA ARG A 101 -3.11 -6.17 -8.75
C ARG A 101 -3.40 -7.33 -7.78
N ASP A 102 -2.45 -7.66 -6.92
CA ASP A 102 -2.47 -8.88 -6.11
C ASP A 102 -2.78 -8.61 -4.63
N GLY A 103 -2.51 -7.39 -4.17
CA GLY A 103 -2.87 -6.90 -2.85
C GLY A 103 -1.80 -6.00 -2.26
N PHE A 104 -2.07 -5.40 -1.10
CA PHE A 104 -1.10 -4.51 -0.47
C PHE A 104 -0.09 -5.24 0.44
N CYS A 105 1.10 -4.67 0.59
CA CYS A 105 2.18 -5.11 1.47
C CYS A 105 2.55 -6.60 1.29
N GLY A 106 2.30 -7.48 2.26
CA GLY A 106 2.70 -8.90 2.17
C GLY A 106 2.11 -9.64 0.97
N ARG A 107 0.94 -9.22 0.46
CA ARG A 107 0.35 -9.77 -0.77
C ARG A 107 0.85 -9.13 -2.06
N SER A 108 1.56 -8.01 -1.96
CA SER A 108 2.04 -7.28 -3.13
C SER A 108 3.14 -8.04 -3.86
N ASN A 109 3.04 -8.04 -5.19
CA ASN A 109 4.05 -8.59 -6.10
C ASN A 109 4.85 -7.49 -6.83
N ILE A 110 4.80 -6.23 -6.39
CA ILE A 110 5.54 -5.12 -7.02
C ILE A 110 7.05 -5.38 -7.13
N TRP A 111 7.60 -6.17 -6.20
CA TRP A 111 9.01 -6.53 -6.19
C TRP A 111 9.42 -7.43 -7.37
N LYS A 112 8.46 -8.10 -8.03
CA LYS A 112 8.69 -8.92 -9.23
C LYS A 112 8.61 -8.11 -10.53
N MET A 113 8.05 -6.90 -10.46
CA MET A 113 7.74 -6.10 -11.64
C MET A 113 8.95 -5.30 -12.08
N ASN A 114 9.09 -5.10 -13.38
CA ASN A 114 10.03 -4.13 -13.92
C ASN A 114 9.36 -2.76 -13.94
N PRO A 115 9.91 -1.75 -13.25
CA PRO A 115 9.30 -0.43 -13.20
C PRO A 115 9.43 0.23 -14.58
N PRO A 116 8.40 0.96 -15.05
CA PRO A 116 8.57 1.85 -16.19
C PRO A 116 9.53 2.99 -15.84
N GLN A 117 10.16 3.58 -16.86
CA GLN A 117 11.10 4.70 -16.67
C GLN A 117 10.48 5.86 -15.87
N GLU A 118 9.22 6.20 -16.13
CA GLU A 118 8.49 7.23 -15.37
C GLU A 118 8.49 6.97 -13.86
N GLY A 119 8.32 5.70 -13.45
CA GLY A 119 8.36 5.32 -12.03
C GLY A 119 9.75 5.49 -11.42
N VAL A 120 10.80 5.18 -12.18
CA VAL A 120 12.19 5.39 -11.80
C VAL A 120 12.48 6.89 -11.64
N ASP A 121 12.09 7.70 -12.63
CA ASP A 121 12.34 9.15 -12.62
C ASP A 121 11.63 9.83 -11.43
N ARG A 122 10.35 9.49 -11.19
CA ARG A 122 9.58 10.01 -10.04
C ARG A 122 10.20 9.58 -8.70
N MET A 123 10.70 8.35 -8.61
CA MET A 123 11.38 7.86 -7.42
C MET A 123 12.69 8.63 -7.18
N LEU A 124 13.51 8.84 -8.20
CA LEU A 124 14.77 9.59 -8.10
C LEU A 124 14.53 11.05 -7.72
N GLU A 125 13.51 11.69 -8.31
CA GLU A 125 13.10 13.05 -7.94
C GLU A 125 12.67 13.13 -6.48
N ALA A 126 11.85 12.18 -6.02
CA ALA A 126 11.41 12.13 -4.64
C ALA A 126 12.58 11.85 -3.68
N ARG A 127 13.49 10.95 -4.04
CA ARG A 127 14.73 10.67 -3.28
C ARG A 127 15.53 11.94 -3.09
N ALA A 128 15.81 12.68 -4.17
CA ALA A 128 16.58 13.92 -4.10
C ALA A 128 15.93 14.94 -3.16
N LYS A 129 14.60 15.12 -3.23
CA LYS A 129 13.85 16.02 -2.33
C LYS A 129 13.95 15.59 -0.87
N VAL A 130 13.74 14.30 -0.60
CA VAL A 130 13.75 13.77 0.76
C VAL A 130 15.17 13.80 1.36
N GLN A 131 16.21 13.51 0.57
CA GLN A 131 17.60 13.61 1.02
C GLN A 131 18.05 15.06 1.26
N GLN A 132 17.56 16.01 0.47
CA GLN A 132 17.80 17.43 0.70
C GLN A 132 17.16 17.90 2.02
N GLN A 133 15.94 17.42 2.32
CA GLN A 133 15.21 17.79 3.54
C GLN A 133 15.76 17.07 4.78
N TYR A 134 16.16 15.81 4.67
CA TYR A 134 16.66 14.97 5.76
C TYR A 134 18.02 14.36 5.40
N PRO A 135 19.10 15.15 5.44
CA PRO A 135 20.43 14.66 5.09
C PRO A 135 20.87 13.52 6.01
N ARG A 136 21.49 12.48 5.44
CA ARG A 136 21.97 11.32 6.18
C ARG A 136 23.04 11.72 7.21
N ARG A 137 22.80 11.38 8.48
CA ARG A 137 23.69 11.66 9.62
C ARG A 137 24.39 10.42 10.16
N ASN A 138 23.75 9.25 10.07
CA ASN A 138 24.26 7.96 10.54
C ASN A 138 24.90 8.01 11.95
N GLU A 139 24.08 8.32 12.96
CA GLU A 139 24.44 8.43 14.38
C GLU A 139 24.62 7.05 15.07
N GLY A 140 24.60 5.95 14.31
CA GLY A 140 25.01 4.62 14.78
C GLY A 140 23.95 3.80 15.53
N TYR A 141 22.68 4.21 15.59
CA TYR A 141 21.61 3.44 16.25
C TYR A 141 20.70 2.71 15.27
N VAL A 142 20.07 1.63 15.75
CA VAL A 142 18.99 0.92 15.04
C VAL A 142 17.67 1.63 15.34
N LEU A 143 16.91 2.01 14.30
CA LEU A 143 15.58 2.58 14.47
C LEU A 143 14.52 1.53 14.20
N VAL A 144 13.54 1.40 15.11
CA VAL A 144 12.45 0.43 15.01
C VAL A 144 11.10 1.14 15.10
N PRO A 145 10.46 1.47 13.96
CA PRO A 145 9.09 1.99 13.99
C PRO A 145 8.12 0.89 14.42
N LEU A 146 7.52 1.07 15.60
CA LEU A 146 6.44 0.22 16.09
C LEU A 146 5.14 0.56 15.34
N GLN A 147 4.26 -0.42 15.18
CA GLN A 147 2.99 -0.29 14.46
C GLN A 147 1.80 -0.42 15.43
N VAL A 148 0.59 -0.16 14.93
CA VAL A 148 -0.64 -0.44 15.68
C VAL A 148 -0.81 -1.97 15.78
N PRO A 149 -0.96 -2.57 16.97
CA PRO A 149 -1.05 -4.04 17.11
C PRO A 149 -2.17 -4.68 16.30
N MET A 150 -3.30 -3.98 16.17
CA MET A 150 -4.47 -4.43 15.41
C MET A 150 -4.48 -3.93 13.96
N ASP A 151 -3.35 -3.43 13.46
CA ASP A 151 -3.23 -3.13 12.03
C ASP A 151 -3.41 -4.41 11.21
N THR A 152 -4.15 -4.33 10.11
CA THR A 152 -4.34 -5.42 9.16
C THR A 152 -3.01 -6.07 8.72
N GLN A 153 -1.97 -5.26 8.51
CA GLN A 153 -0.66 -5.72 8.08
C GLN A 153 0.13 -6.36 9.20
N MET A 154 -0.10 -5.95 10.46
CA MET A 154 0.45 -6.64 11.63
C MET A 154 -0.28 -7.97 11.86
N TYR A 155 -1.58 -8.04 11.62
CA TYR A 155 -2.36 -9.23 11.91
C TYR A 155 -2.14 -10.37 10.90
N TYR A 156 -2.02 -10.06 9.61
CA TYR A 156 -1.93 -11.08 8.55
C TYR A 156 -0.52 -11.35 8.03
N HIS A 157 0.41 -10.41 8.21
CA HIS A 157 1.74 -10.46 7.58
C HIS A 157 2.88 -10.48 8.59
N TRP A 158 2.58 -10.86 9.83
CA TRP A 158 3.55 -11.03 10.89
C TRP A 158 3.20 -12.28 11.71
N ASP A 159 4.21 -13.09 11.99
CA ASP A 159 4.07 -14.32 12.78
C ASP A 159 4.21 -14.08 14.29
N GLY A 160 4.78 -12.94 14.69
CA GLY A 160 4.73 -12.46 16.06
C GLY A 160 3.33 -11.93 16.40
N ARG A 161 3.01 -11.89 17.69
CA ARG A 161 1.64 -11.57 18.17
C ARG A 161 1.55 -10.23 18.87
N THR A 162 2.69 -9.67 19.28
CA THR A 162 2.74 -8.48 20.14
C THR A 162 3.84 -7.51 19.71
N LEU A 163 3.76 -6.28 20.20
CA LEU A 163 4.86 -5.32 20.08
C LEU A 163 6.09 -5.74 20.89
N GLN A 164 5.91 -6.54 21.95
CA GLN A 164 7.03 -7.11 22.70
C GLN A 164 7.82 -8.08 21.82
N ASP A 165 7.16 -8.88 20.97
CA ASP A 165 7.86 -9.76 20.03
C ASP A 165 8.75 -8.97 19.05
N VAL A 166 8.33 -7.76 18.68
CA VAL A 166 9.14 -6.86 17.85
C VAL A 166 10.40 -6.44 18.62
N VAL A 167 10.23 -5.97 19.86
CA VAL A 167 11.34 -5.57 20.76
C VAL A 167 12.33 -6.71 20.95
N ASP A 168 11.83 -7.91 21.28
CA ASP A 168 12.65 -9.07 21.59
C ASP A 168 13.43 -9.54 20.35
N ARG A 169 12.78 -9.61 19.18
CA ARG A 169 13.43 -10.02 17.93
C ARG A 169 14.46 -8.99 17.46
N THR A 170 14.14 -7.69 17.50
CA THR A 170 15.13 -6.67 17.12
C THR A 170 16.29 -6.63 18.10
N ARG A 171 16.06 -6.91 19.40
CA ARG A 171 17.18 -7.03 20.33
C ARG A 171 18.05 -8.24 20.03
N ALA A 172 17.46 -9.39 19.73
CA ALA A 172 18.20 -10.58 19.35
C ALA A 172 19.04 -10.37 18.07
N MET A 173 18.53 -9.61 17.10
CA MET A 173 19.26 -9.26 15.87
C MET A 173 20.41 -8.28 16.11
N PHE A 174 20.28 -7.40 17.10
CA PHE A 174 21.25 -6.34 17.41
C PHE A 174 21.61 -6.35 18.90
N PRO A 175 22.36 -7.37 19.36
CA PRO A 175 22.56 -7.66 20.79
C PRO A 175 23.48 -6.69 21.51
N ASP A 176 24.19 -5.82 20.80
CA ASP A 176 25.12 -4.83 21.39
C ASP A 176 24.81 -3.38 21.00
N ASP A 177 23.88 -3.18 20.07
CA ASP A 177 23.58 -1.86 19.54
C ASP A 177 22.63 -1.05 20.42
N LYS A 178 22.69 0.27 20.24
CA LYS A 178 21.64 1.18 20.68
C LYS A 178 20.43 1.02 19.77
N ILE A 179 19.27 0.71 20.35
CA ILE A 179 18.00 0.58 19.62
C ILE A 179 17.05 1.68 20.08
N VAL A 180 16.48 2.40 19.11
CA VAL A 180 15.45 3.41 19.31
C VAL A 180 14.12 2.84 18.81
N TYR A 181 13.21 2.55 19.73
CA TYR A 181 11.85 2.16 19.42
C TYR A 181 10.99 3.41 19.27
N ARG A 182 10.40 3.60 18.08
CA ARG A 182 9.52 4.73 17.79
C ARG A 182 8.07 4.27 17.81
N PRO A 183 7.25 4.64 18.81
CA PRO A 183 5.83 4.31 18.83
C PRO A 183 5.09 4.90 17.63
N HIS A 184 4.11 4.16 17.10
CA HIS A 184 3.14 4.75 16.18
C HIS A 184 2.31 5.81 16.93
N PRO A 185 1.96 6.97 16.32
CA PRO A 185 1.21 8.04 17.01
C PRO A 185 -0.15 7.61 17.60
N LYS A 186 -0.74 6.53 17.08
CA LYS A 186 -2.01 5.94 17.58
C LYS A 186 -1.82 4.91 18.69
N VAL A 187 -0.59 4.52 19.03
CA VAL A 187 -0.33 3.59 20.13
C VAL A 187 -0.22 4.41 21.41
N GLN A 188 -1.25 4.31 22.25
CA GLN A 188 -1.39 5.14 23.44
C GLN A 188 -0.49 4.67 24.61
N ASN A 189 -0.26 3.36 24.72
CA ASN A 189 0.50 2.78 25.84
C ASN A 189 1.66 1.93 25.31
N VAL A 190 2.87 2.49 25.40
CA VAL A 190 4.13 1.76 25.19
C VAL A 190 4.89 1.52 26.50
N SER A 191 4.34 1.98 27.63
CA SER A 191 4.88 1.81 28.98
C SER A 191 5.03 0.34 29.38
N ASP A 192 4.19 -0.53 28.82
CA ASP A 192 4.14 -1.95 29.18
C ASP A 192 5.21 -2.77 28.44
N LEU A 193 5.92 -2.15 27.50
CA LEU A 193 7.02 -2.80 26.79
C LEU A 193 8.25 -2.91 27.70
N ARG A 194 8.82 -4.10 27.77
CA ARG A 194 10.07 -4.39 28.46
C ARG A 194 11.22 -3.99 27.56
N ILE A 195 11.73 -2.78 27.74
CA ILE A 195 12.81 -2.24 26.92
C ILE A 195 14.17 -2.72 27.45
N PRO A 196 14.98 -3.43 26.65
CA PRO A 196 16.29 -3.91 27.07
C PRO A 196 17.28 -2.78 27.40
N LYS A 197 18.28 -3.08 28.23
CA LYS A 197 19.37 -2.13 28.55
C LYS A 197 20.05 -1.64 27.26
N GLY A 198 20.31 -0.33 27.18
CA GLY A 198 20.91 0.30 26.00
C GLY A 198 19.91 0.62 24.89
N CYS A 199 18.63 0.23 25.04
CA CYS A 199 17.55 0.63 24.15
C CYS A 199 16.71 1.75 24.79
N ARG A 200 15.97 2.50 23.97
CA ARG A 200 15.05 3.55 24.45
C ARG A 200 13.81 3.66 23.56
N ILE A 201 12.74 4.21 24.13
CA ILE A 201 11.58 4.67 23.38
C ILE A 201 11.78 6.14 23.03
N GLU A 202 11.52 6.53 21.78
CA GLU A 202 11.50 7.92 21.34
C GLU A 202 10.19 8.24 20.61
N SER A 203 9.35 9.06 21.24
CA SER A 203 8.05 9.45 20.69
C SER A 203 8.04 10.82 20.02
N LYS A 204 9.13 11.61 20.13
CA LYS A 204 9.20 12.98 19.62
C LYS A 204 9.89 13.05 18.25
N GLY A 205 9.56 14.08 17.48
CA GLY A 205 10.15 14.37 16.18
C GLY A 205 9.54 13.55 15.04
N GLU A 206 9.95 13.84 13.81
CA GLU A 206 9.46 13.18 12.60
C GLU A 206 10.16 11.84 12.35
N PHE A 207 9.51 10.92 11.63
CA PHE A 207 10.11 9.62 11.33
C PHE A 207 11.37 9.77 10.46
N LEU A 208 11.29 10.55 9.38
CA LEU A 208 12.41 10.73 8.42
C LEU A 208 13.64 11.39 9.08
N GLU A 209 13.42 12.35 9.99
CA GLU A 209 14.48 12.95 10.82
C GLU A 209 15.26 11.90 11.61
N GLN A 210 14.54 10.95 12.25
CA GLN A 210 15.16 9.85 12.99
C GLN A 210 15.78 8.81 12.04
N ALA A 211 15.10 8.45 10.95
CA ALA A 211 15.63 7.51 9.97
C ALA A 211 16.95 8.02 9.37
N ALA A 212 17.06 9.31 9.09
CA ALA A 212 18.28 9.94 8.60
C ALA A 212 19.48 9.78 9.58
N GLY A 213 19.22 9.72 10.89
CA GLY A 213 20.22 9.41 11.92
C GLY A 213 20.47 7.91 12.15
N ALA A 214 19.61 7.02 11.67
CA ALA A 214 19.75 5.59 11.94
C ALA A 214 20.86 4.94 11.10
N LYS A 215 21.55 3.93 11.65
CA LYS A 215 22.44 3.06 10.87
C LYS A 215 21.65 2.06 10.02
N VAL A 216 20.50 1.63 10.52
CA VAL A 216 19.55 0.71 9.89
C VAL A 216 18.17 0.95 10.46
N VAL A 217 17.13 0.83 9.64
CA VAL A 217 15.73 0.83 10.06
C VAL A 217 15.19 -0.59 10.00
N VAL A 218 14.61 -1.08 11.08
CA VAL A 218 14.00 -2.41 11.14
C VAL A 218 12.53 -2.31 11.50
N GLY A 219 11.65 -2.79 10.64
CA GLY A 219 10.21 -2.76 10.88
C GLY A 219 9.54 -4.07 10.48
N VAL A 220 8.29 -4.24 10.87
CA VAL A 220 7.53 -5.45 10.56
C VAL A 220 7.00 -5.38 9.14
N THR A 221 5.98 -4.55 8.94
CA THR A 221 5.30 -4.33 7.64
C THR A 221 4.93 -2.86 7.42
N SER A 222 5.55 -1.96 8.17
CA SER A 222 5.26 -0.53 8.14
C SER A 222 5.63 0.12 6.82
N THR A 223 4.80 1.05 6.34
CA THR A 223 5.14 1.90 5.19
C THR A 223 6.37 2.77 5.45
N CYS A 224 6.73 3.01 6.72
CA CYS A 224 7.97 3.68 7.11
C CYS A 224 9.24 2.99 6.58
N LEU A 225 9.17 1.70 6.22
CA LEU A 225 10.30 1.01 5.61
C LEU A 225 10.57 1.50 4.20
N TYR A 226 9.54 1.85 3.43
CA TYR A 226 9.73 2.49 2.13
C TYR A 226 10.31 3.89 2.25
N GLU A 227 9.86 4.66 3.25
CA GLU A 227 10.39 5.98 3.58
C GLU A 227 11.89 5.93 3.90
N ALA A 228 12.30 4.99 4.75
CA ALA A 228 13.71 4.76 5.08
C ALA A 228 14.54 4.28 3.89
N ALA A 229 14.00 3.38 3.07
CA ALA A 229 14.65 2.91 1.85
C ALA A 229 14.81 4.05 0.82
N LEU A 230 13.83 4.94 0.69
CA LEU A 230 13.94 6.12 -0.19
C LEU A 230 15.05 7.08 0.29
N LEU A 231 15.24 7.19 1.60
CA LEU A 231 16.37 7.91 2.21
C LEU A 231 17.74 7.20 2.05
N GLU A 232 17.77 6.03 1.42
CA GLU A 232 18.97 5.19 1.33
C GLU A 232 19.53 4.80 2.71
N VAL A 233 18.63 4.64 3.70
CA VAL A 233 18.97 3.99 4.96
C VAL A 233 18.83 2.48 4.76
N PRO A 234 19.83 1.67 5.15
CA PRO A 234 19.68 0.23 5.19
C PRO A 234 18.40 -0.14 5.93
N THR A 235 17.56 -0.96 5.30
CA THR A 235 16.22 -1.24 5.79
C THR A 235 15.99 -2.74 5.84
N ILE A 236 15.45 -3.24 6.95
CA ILE A 236 15.15 -4.65 7.14
C ILE A 236 13.67 -4.78 7.49
N ALA A 237 12.94 -5.54 6.69
CA ALA A 237 11.59 -5.97 7.00
C ALA A 237 11.63 -7.34 7.67
N ILE A 238 11.05 -7.47 8.87
CA ILE A 238 10.96 -8.76 9.57
C ILE A 238 9.63 -9.48 9.28
N GLY A 239 8.56 -8.75 8.95
CA GLY A 239 7.29 -9.31 8.47
C GLY A 239 7.28 -9.60 6.97
N ASP A 240 6.17 -10.13 6.46
CA ASP A 240 5.95 -10.33 5.03
C ASP A 240 5.72 -8.96 4.36
N HIS A 241 6.78 -8.45 3.73
CA HIS A 241 6.84 -7.11 3.14
C HIS A 241 7.63 -7.18 1.82
N PRO A 242 7.30 -6.38 0.78
CA PRO A 242 8.02 -6.41 -0.50
C PRO A 242 9.53 -6.22 -0.38
N LEU A 243 9.99 -5.33 0.49
CA LEU A 243 11.43 -5.12 0.76
C LEU A 243 12.12 -6.35 1.39
N LYS A 244 11.39 -7.29 2.00
CA LYS A 244 12.00 -8.55 2.48
C LYS A 244 12.28 -9.54 1.34
N LYS A 245 11.61 -9.39 0.20
CA LYS A 245 11.58 -10.38 -0.89
C LYS A 245 12.66 -10.13 -1.95
N THR A 246 13.43 -9.06 -1.82
CA THR A 246 14.43 -8.63 -2.80
C THR A 246 15.45 -7.71 -2.14
N ASP A 247 16.72 -7.81 -2.56
CA ASP A 247 17.75 -6.84 -2.18
C ASP A 247 17.67 -5.55 -3.01
N ASP A 248 17.03 -5.62 -4.19
CA ASP A 248 16.76 -4.46 -5.05
C ASP A 248 15.54 -3.66 -4.54
N HIS A 249 15.78 -2.82 -3.54
CA HIS A 249 14.77 -1.92 -2.98
C HIS A 249 14.36 -0.81 -3.95
N ASP A 250 15.26 -0.36 -4.84
CA ASP A 250 15.00 0.70 -5.81
C ASP A 250 13.92 0.26 -6.80
N ARG A 251 13.97 -0.99 -7.27
CA ARG A 251 12.89 -1.58 -8.07
C ARG A 251 11.54 -1.54 -7.35
N VAL A 252 11.51 -1.85 -6.06
CA VAL A 252 10.27 -1.82 -5.28
C VAL A 252 9.73 -0.39 -5.21
N LEU A 253 10.58 0.57 -4.86
CA LEU A 253 10.21 1.99 -4.74
C LEU A 253 9.76 2.58 -6.09
N ALA A 254 10.47 2.30 -7.17
CA ALA A 254 10.11 2.75 -8.51
C ALA A 254 8.76 2.19 -8.96
N ASN A 255 8.44 0.93 -8.65
CA ASN A 255 7.12 0.37 -8.91
C ASN A 255 6.02 1.01 -8.05
N LEU A 256 6.31 1.36 -6.78
CA LEU A 256 5.36 2.12 -5.96
C LEU A 256 5.04 3.48 -6.57
N TYR A 257 6.05 4.19 -7.09
CA TYR A 257 5.84 5.45 -7.80
C TYR A 257 5.12 5.28 -9.14
N ALA A 258 5.41 4.20 -9.87
CA ALA A 258 4.71 3.87 -11.11
C ALA A 258 3.23 3.54 -10.89
N HIS A 259 2.87 3.00 -9.73
CA HIS A 259 1.49 2.63 -9.41
C HIS A 259 0.81 3.60 -8.44
N ARG A 260 1.46 4.73 -8.16
CA ARG A 260 0.91 5.83 -7.37
C ARG A 260 0.14 6.79 -8.26
N ILE A 261 -1.03 7.18 -7.77
CA ILE A 261 -1.82 8.29 -8.28
C ILE A 261 -2.05 9.34 -7.20
N ASP A 262 -2.13 10.60 -7.61
CA ASP A 262 -2.63 11.66 -6.73
C ASP A 262 -4.16 11.69 -6.72
N ALA A 263 -4.73 12.19 -5.63
CA ALA A 263 -6.18 12.18 -5.42
C ALA A 263 -6.94 13.01 -6.47
N ASP A 264 -6.27 13.99 -7.06
CA ASP A 264 -6.75 14.88 -8.13
C ASP A 264 -6.31 14.43 -9.53
N GLU A 265 -5.58 13.31 -9.65
CA GLU A 265 -5.13 12.76 -10.94
C GLU A 265 -6.33 12.63 -11.92
N PRO A 266 -6.32 13.34 -13.06
CA PRO A 266 -7.42 13.32 -14.02
C PRO A 266 -7.60 11.97 -14.71
N GLU A 267 -6.53 11.20 -14.89
CA GLU A 267 -6.53 9.96 -15.68
C GLU A 267 -6.11 8.73 -14.85
N PRO A 268 -6.85 8.38 -13.77
CA PRO A 268 -6.47 7.27 -12.90
C PRO A 268 -6.47 5.91 -13.63
N TRP A 269 -7.18 5.82 -14.77
CA TRP A 269 -7.20 4.64 -15.62
C TRP A 269 -5.83 4.30 -16.21
N ARG A 270 -4.94 5.27 -16.45
CA ARG A 270 -3.59 5.01 -17.01
C ARG A 270 -2.77 4.10 -16.11
N VAL A 271 -2.86 4.32 -14.80
CA VAL A 271 -2.13 3.54 -13.81
C VAL A 271 -2.73 2.13 -13.65
N ILE A 272 -4.06 1.99 -13.71
CA ILE A 272 -4.72 0.69 -13.65
C ILE A 272 -4.46 -0.13 -14.92
N GLU A 273 -4.48 0.49 -16.10
CA GLU A 273 -4.16 -0.17 -17.37
C GLU A 273 -2.71 -0.65 -17.44
N ARG A 274 -1.77 0.08 -16.83
CA ARG A 274 -0.37 -0.33 -16.68
C ARG A 274 -0.22 -1.65 -15.91
N LEU A 275 -1.15 -1.95 -15.01
CA LEU A 275 -1.23 -3.25 -14.32
C LEU A 275 -1.83 -4.37 -15.20
N GLY A 276 -2.16 -4.07 -16.46
CA GLY A 276 -2.82 -4.97 -17.40
C GLY A 276 -4.31 -5.16 -17.09
N LEU A 277 -4.93 -4.20 -16.42
CA LEU A 277 -6.31 -4.30 -15.94
C LEU A 277 -7.23 -3.34 -16.70
N VAL A 278 -8.25 -3.90 -17.35
CA VAL A 278 -9.33 -3.17 -18.02
C VAL A 278 -10.68 -3.77 -17.61
N PRO A 279 -11.79 -3.03 -17.73
CA PRO A 279 -13.11 -3.59 -17.54
C PRO A 279 -13.39 -4.74 -18.50
N ALA A 280 -14.17 -5.72 -18.03
CA ALA A 280 -14.52 -6.89 -18.81
C ALA A 280 -15.18 -6.49 -20.14
N GLY A 281 -14.64 -7.03 -21.25
CA GLY A 281 -15.15 -6.77 -22.59
C GLY A 281 -14.82 -5.39 -23.17
N ARG A 282 -13.87 -4.64 -22.57
CA ARG A 282 -13.47 -3.31 -23.05
C ARG A 282 -12.02 -3.23 -23.49
N THR A 283 -11.75 -2.29 -24.40
CA THR A 283 -10.42 -1.89 -24.85
C THR A 283 -9.78 -0.89 -23.88
N PRO A 284 -8.44 -0.90 -23.73
CA PRO A 284 -7.72 0.15 -23.03
C PRO A 284 -8.00 1.53 -23.65
N ARG A 285 -8.28 2.54 -22.80
CA ARG A 285 -8.44 3.94 -23.20
C ARG A 285 -7.16 4.53 -23.77
N SER A 286 -6.00 4.07 -23.31
CA SER A 286 -4.71 4.47 -23.90
C SER A 286 -4.63 4.17 -25.39
N LEU A 287 -5.21 3.05 -25.84
CA LEU A 287 -5.23 2.68 -27.26
C LEU A 287 -6.24 3.51 -28.05
N GLU A 288 -7.44 3.72 -27.52
CA GLU A 288 -8.48 4.52 -28.18
C GLU A 288 -8.04 5.98 -28.40
N LEU A 289 -7.27 6.55 -27.47
CA LEU A 289 -6.73 7.90 -27.61
C LEU A 289 -5.59 7.97 -28.64
N ALA A 290 -4.77 6.92 -28.73
CA ALA A 290 -3.70 6.86 -29.72
C ALA A 290 -4.23 6.73 -31.16
N GLU A 291 -5.37 6.07 -31.36
CA GLU A 291 -6.03 5.96 -32.67
C GLU A 291 -6.76 7.25 -33.10
N ALA A 292 -7.04 8.15 -32.16
CA ALA A 292 -7.75 9.41 -32.41
C ALA A 292 -6.81 10.59 -32.73
N CYS A 293 -5.50 10.42 -32.58
CA CYS A 293 -4.46 11.42 -32.86
C CYS A 293 -3.76 11.15 -34.21
#